data_AF-A0A7X7SKA7-F1
#
_entry.id   AF-A0A7X7SKA7-F1
#
_cell.length_a   1.000
_cell.length_b   1.000
_cell.length_c   1.000
_cell.angle_alpha   90.00
_cell.angle_beta   90.00
_cell.angle_gamma   90.00
#
_symmetry.space_group_name_H-M   'P 1'
#
loop_
_entity.id
_entity.type
_entity.pdbx_description
1 polymer ?
#
loop_
_entity_poly.entity_id
_entity_poly.type
_entity_poly.pdbx_seq_one_letter_code
_entity_poly.pdbx_strand_id
1 'polypeptide(L)'
;PVVATAPEYMEQKATIDAMAALGFGLYTHVSPVPFVTGAGRLVQLITQDLPSITGGKLAVETDPQQAVAGMLEHIAQKRAALGI
;
A
#
# COMPACT_ATOMS: atom_id res chain seq x y z
N PRO A 1 0.68 12.71 5.32
CA PRO A 1 1.82 11.82 5.65
C PRO A 1 1.35 10.65 6.53
N VAL A 2 0.49 9.79 5.98
CA VAL A 2 -0.16 8.67 6.67
C VAL A 2 -0.01 7.44 5.79
N VAL A 3 0.19 6.28 6.41
CA VAL A 3 0.27 4.97 5.76
C VAL A 3 -0.62 3.98 6.52
N ALA A 4 -1.04 2.91 5.85
CA ALA A 4 -1.70 1.77 6.46
C ALA A 4 -0.82 0.52 6.29
N THR A 5 -0.89 -0.41 7.23
CA THR A 5 -0.14 -1.67 7.15
C THR A 5 -0.98 -2.84 7.67
N ALA A 6 -1.01 -3.93 6.91
CA ALA A 6 -1.52 -5.23 7.31
C ALA A 6 -0.37 -6.25 7.17
N PRO A 7 0.59 -6.27 8.11
CA PRO A 7 1.88 -6.95 7.94
C PRO A 7 1.82 -8.48 8.07
N GLU A 8 0.74 -9.01 8.64
CA GLU A 8 0.56 -10.44 8.90
C GLU A 8 -0.91 -10.84 8.71
N TYR A 9 -1.54 -10.37 7.64
CA TYR A 9 -2.98 -10.57 7.50
C TYR A 9 -3.35 -12.03 7.15
N MET A 10 -4.39 -12.55 7.80
CA MET A 10 -4.80 -13.95 7.68
C MET A 10 -6.17 -14.12 7.00
N GLU A 11 -7.00 -13.09 7.03
CA GLU A 11 -8.42 -13.18 6.67
C GLU A 11 -8.79 -12.32 5.46
N GLN A 12 -9.86 -12.71 4.77
CA GLN A 12 -10.38 -11.98 3.59
C GLN A 12 -10.78 -10.54 3.93
N LYS A 13 -11.19 -10.26 5.17
CA LYS A 13 -11.54 -8.92 5.63
C LYS A 13 -10.38 -7.92 5.47
N ALA A 14 -9.15 -8.33 5.80
CA ALA A 14 -7.99 -7.48 5.64
C ALA A 14 -7.68 -7.14 4.17
N THR A 15 -8.07 -8.01 3.22
CA THR A 15 -7.98 -7.68 1.78
C THR A 15 -8.95 -6.55 1.43
N ILE A 16 -10.17 -6.57 1.97
CA ILE A 16 -11.16 -5.51 1.77
C ILE A 16 -10.70 -4.20 2.42
N ASP A 17 -10.17 -4.26 3.64
CA ASP A 17 -9.62 -3.09 4.33
C ASP A 17 -8.46 -2.46 3.55
N ALA A 18 -7.57 -3.28 2.98
CA ALA A 18 -6.51 -2.79 2.11
C ALA A 18 -7.08 -2.09 0.86
N MET A 19 -8.07 -2.67 0.20
CA MET A 19 -8.71 -2.03 -0.97
C MET A 19 -9.40 -0.69 -0.60
N ALA A 20 -10.04 -0.63 0.57
CA ALA A 20 -10.64 0.61 1.06
C ALA A 20 -9.58 1.68 1.34
N ALA A 21 -8.46 1.30 1.97
CA ALA A 21 -7.34 2.21 2.22
C ALA A 21 -6.76 2.79 0.92
N LEU A 22 -6.63 1.97 -0.13
CA LEU A 22 -6.23 2.43 -1.47
C LEU A 22 -7.24 3.43 -2.06
N GLY A 23 -8.54 3.18 -1.87
CA GLY A 23 -9.61 4.09 -2.27
C GLY A 23 -9.52 5.45 -1.58
N PHE A 24 -9.12 5.48 -0.30
CA PHE A 24 -8.86 6.71 0.46
C PHE A 24 -7.50 7.37 0.14
N GLY A 25 -6.73 6.83 -0.79
CA GLY A 25 -5.48 7.43 -1.24
C GLY A 25 -4.26 7.10 -0.36
N LEU A 26 -4.33 6.05 0.46
CA LEU A 26 -3.25 5.67 1.37
C LEU A 26 -2.22 4.79 0.67
N TYR A 27 -0.95 5.01 1.01
CA TYR A 27 0.07 3.98 0.85
C TYR A 27 -0.25 2.85 1.83
N THR A 28 -0.47 1.66 1.30
CA THR A 28 -0.98 0.52 2.05
C THR A 28 -0.03 -0.66 1.86
N HIS A 29 0.67 -1.02 2.92
CA HIS A 29 1.54 -2.18 2.95
C HIS A 29 0.75 -3.44 3.34
N VAL A 30 1.01 -4.56 2.67
CA VAL A 30 0.45 -5.87 3.03
C VAL A 30 1.52 -6.97 2.99
N SER A 31 1.43 -7.90 3.93
CA SER A 31 2.12 -9.19 3.91
C SER A 31 1.23 -10.23 4.62
N PRO A 32 1.14 -11.48 4.11
CA PRO A 32 1.83 -12.04 2.93
C PRO A 32 1.29 -11.50 1.59
N VAL A 33 1.81 -12.02 0.47
CA VAL A 33 1.34 -11.63 -0.88
C VAL A 33 -0.15 -11.94 -1.06
N PRO A 34 -0.97 -10.97 -1.50
CA PRO A 34 -2.40 -11.20 -1.70
C PRO A 34 -2.72 -12.09 -2.90
N PHE A 35 -3.83 -12.83 -2.78
CA PHE A 35 -4.37 -13.74 -3.78
C PHE A 35 -5.01 -13.02 -4.99
N VAL A 36 -4.34 -11.98 -5.49
CA VAL A 36 -4.74 -11.14 -6.64
C VAL A 36 -3.70 -11.14 -7.76
N THR A 37 -2.57 -11.81 -7.57
CA THR A 37 -1.41 -11.79 -8.49
C THR A 37 -1.72 -12.38 -9.88
N GLY A 38 -2.73 -13.24 -10.00
CA GLY A 38 -3.18 -13.77 -11.29
C GLY A 38 -3.91 -12.76 -12.18
N ALA A 39 -4.34 -11.62 -11.63
CA ALA A 39 -5.08 -10.58 -12.35
C ALA A 39 -4.14 -9.43 -12.75
N GLY A 40 -3.34 -9.61 -13.81
CA GLY A 40 -2.28 -8.66 -14.19
C GLY A 40 -2.72 -7.18 -14.30
N ARG A 41 -3.90 -6.91 -14.90
CA ARG A 41 -4.44 -5.53 -14.96
C ARG A 41 -4.78 -4.96 -13.58
N LEU A 42 -5.29 -5.80 -12.68
CA LEU A 42 -5.59 -5.39 -11.31
C LEU A 42 -4.30 -5.12 -10.52
N VAL A 43 -3.30 -5.99 -10.67
CA VAL A 43 -1.98 -5.81 -10.04
C VAL A 43 -1.36 -4.48 -10.49
N GLN A 44 -1.36 -4.19 -11.79
CA GLN A 44 -0.88 -2.91 -12.31
C GLN A 44 -1.67 -1.74 -11.72
N LEU A 45 -3.00 -1.81 -11.74
CA LEU A 45 -3.86 -0.77 -11.19
C LEU A 45 -3.47 -0.43 -9.75
N ILE A 46 -3.44 -1.42 -8.86
CA ILE A 46 -3.27 -1.19 -7.43
C ILE A 46 -1.83 -0.88 -7.00
N THR A 47 -0.82 -1.28 -7.79
CA THR A 47 0.59 -1.08 -7.44
C THR A 47 1.24 0.11 -8.16
N GLN A 48 0.72 0.52 -9.33
CA GLN A 48 1.36 1.51 -10.21
C GLN A 48 0.44 2.66 -10.63
N ASP A 49 -0.81 2.37 -11.00
CA ASP A 49 -1.68 3.40 -11.61
C ASP A 49 -2.41 4.26 -10.56
N LEU A 50 -2.87 3.65 -9.45
CA LEU A 50 -3.62 4.33 -8.38
C LEU A 50 -2.97 5.58 -7.78
N PRO A 51 -1.63 5.71 -7.66
CA PRO A 51 -1.00 6.96 -7.20
C PRO A 51 -1.43 8.19 -8.01
N SER A 52 -1.77 8.03 -9.28
CA SER A 52 -2.25 9.11 -10.17
C SER A 52 -3.76 9.31 -10.12
N ILE A 53 -4.53 8.34 -9.61
CA ILE A 53 -6.00 8.33 -9.60
C ILE A 53 -6.54 8.75 -8.23
N THR A 54 -6.13 8.05 -7.18
CA THR A 54 -6.56 8.31 -5.78
C THR A 54 -5.43 8.80 -4.89
N GLY A 55 -4.17 8.63 -5.32
CA GLY A 55 -2.98 8.82 -4.48
C GLY A 55 -2.57 7.55 -3.71
N GLY A 56 -3.39 6.50 -3.75
CA GLY A 56 -3.16 5.25 -3.04
C GLY A 56 -2.15 4.35 -3.75
N LYS A 57 -1.45 3.49 -3.00
CA LYS A 57 -0.50 2.53 -3.56
C LYS A 57 -0.46 1.28 -2.70
N LEU A 58 -0.64 0.11 -3.32
CA LEU A 58 -0.39 -1.16 -2.65
C LEU A 58 1.10 -1.47 -2.69
N ALA A 59 1.69 -1.69 -1.52
CA ALA A 59 3.05 -2.16 -1.36
C ALA A 59 3.02 -3.60 -0.82
N VAL A 60 3.64 -4.52 -1.53
CA VAL A 60 3.76 -5.91 -1.12
C VAL A 60 5.22 -6.17 -0.82
N GLU A 61 5.55 -6.32 0.46
CA GLU A 61 6.91 -6.55 0.95
C GLU A 61 6.82 -7.53 2.13
N THR A 62 7.58 -8.61 2.08
CA THR A 62 7.54 -9.66 3.11
C THR A 62 8.65 -9.50 4.15
N ASP A 63 9.70 -8.72 3.85
CA ASP A 63 10.70 -8.36 4.83
C ASP A 63 10.22 -7.15 5.67
N PRO A 64 10.11 -7.29 7.01
CA PRO A 64 9.56 -6.23 7.85
C PRO A 64 10.44 -4.98 7.89
N GLN A 65 11.76 -5.09 7.75
CA GLN A 65 12.66 -3.94 7.76
C GLN A 65 12.50 -3.13 6.46
N GLN A 66 12.40 -3.82 5.33
CA GLN A 66 12.16 -3.20 4.03
C GLN A 66 10.76 -2.57 3.96
N ALA A 67 9.75 -3.22 4.52
CA ALA A 67 8.40 -2.67 4.61
C ALA A 67 8.39 -1.35 5.40
N VAL A 68 9.06 -1.31 6.56
CA VAL A 68 9.22 -0.09 7.37
C VAL A 68 10.00 0.98 6.60
N ALA A 69 11.08 0.61 5.92
CA ALA A 69 11.86 1.55 5.11
C ALA A 69 10.99 2.23 4.04
N GLY A 70 10.20 1.46 3.29
CA GLY A 70 9.29 2.01 2.28
C GLY A 70 8.18 2.89 2.87
N MET A 71 7.62 2.52 4.03
CA MET A 71 6.65 3.36 4.73
C MET A 71 7.25 4.68 5.21
N LEU A 72 8.45 4.66 5.80
CA LEU A 72 9.15 5.85 6.26
C LEU A 72 9.51 6.77 5.09
N GLU A 73 9.98 6.20 3.97
CA GLU A 73 10.26 6.94 2.75
C GLU A 73 8.99 7.66 2.25
N HIS A 74 7.86 6.94 2.16
CA HIS A 74 6.59 7.52 1.74
C HIS A 74 6.15 8.66 2.67
N ILE A 75 6.23 8.47 3.98
CA ILE A 75 5.90 9.49 4.98
C ILE A 75 6.79 10.72 4.78
N ALA A 76 8.11 10.53 4.64
CA ALA A 76 9.07 11.61 4.45
C ALA A 76 8.79 12.41 3.17
N GLN A 77 8.54 11.74 2.04
CA GLN A 77 8.17 12.39 0.78
C GLN A 77 6.89 13.24 0.94
N LYS A 78 5.85 12.69 1.60
CA LYS A 78 4.60 13.41 1.84
C LYS A 78 4.77 14.59 2.80
N ARG A 79 5.68 14.50 3.78
CA ARG A 79 6.00 15.61 4.69
C ARG A 79 6.74 16.74 3.95
N ALA A 80 7.75 16.39 3.17
CA ALA A 80 8.50 17.35 2.36
C ALA A 80 7.59 18.09 1.38
N ALA A 81 6.65 17.38 0.73
CA ALA A 81 5.65 18.00 -0.15
C ALA A 81 4.70 18.97 0.56
N LEU A 82 4.55 18.87 1.89
CA LEU A 82 3.79 19.78 2.73
C LEU A 82 4.67 20.88 3.37
N GLY A 83 5.98 20.90 3.10
CA GLY A 83 6.92 21.83 3.71
C GLY A 83 7.27 21.53 5.17
N ILE A 84 7.19 20.25 5.59
CA ILE A 84 7.48 19.76 6.96
C ILE A 84 8.58 18.71 6.95
#